data_AF-A0A077Z700-F1
#
_entry.id   AF-A0A077Z700-F1
#
_cell.length_a   1.000
_cell.length_b   1.000
_cell.length_c   1.000
_cell.angle_alpha   90.00
_cell.angle_beta   90.00
_cell.angle_gamma   90.00
#
_symmetry.space_group_name_H-M   'P 1'
#
loop_
_entity.id
_entity.type
_entity.pdbx_description
1 polymer ?
#
loop_
_entity_poly.entity_id
_entity_poly.type
_entity_poly.pdbx_seq_one_letter_code
_entity_poly.pdbx_strand_id
1 'polypeptide(L)'
;MHLLWPVCALLLQTYCATAQISPKYDVRRLPLDLRPVGHFLGRWKAYKVIGQGEHVFPTGRILDFGIDPLPVFGARSLNYTGTTRNADGSVAHFEYGFLMVKNRTRTNPQILCGLITTTIRGYSLVEFGMVQHGFVDLELNNFITRSFDQRYNVYELRRNLYIYAGDLKQDIEARTSAGNAAYSVMYRKIQG
;
A
#
# COMPACT_ATOMS: atom_id res chain seq x y z
N MET A 1 10.33 36.63 -42.95
CA MET A 1 9.24 36.49 -41.96
C MET A 1 9.18 35.05 -41.42
N HIS A 2 10.28 34.50 -40.87
CA HIS A 2 10.33 33.09 -40.44
C HIS A 2 11.11 32.82 -39.13
N LEU A 3 11.51 33.85 -38.38
CA LEU A 3 12.37 33.64 -37.20
C LEU A 3 11.61 33.34 -35.89
N LEU A 4 10.27 33.43 -35.86
CA LEU A 4 9.47 33.27 -34.63
C LEU A 4 8.97 31.83 -34.38
N TRP A 5 9.00 30.95 -35.38
CA TRP A 5 8.52 29.57 -35.24
C TRP A 5 9.32 28.70 -34.26
N PRO A 6 10.68 28.70 -34.25
CA PRO A 6 11.42 27.78 -33.39
C PRO A 6 11.31 28.16 -31.90
N VAL A 7 11.15 29.44 -31.57
CA VAL A 7 11.00 29.89 -30.18
C VAL A 7 9.64 29.50 -29.60
N CYS A 8 8.56 29.59 -30.39
CA CYS A 8 7.25 29.10 -29.97
C CYS A 8 7.24 27.58 -29.76
N ALA A 9 7.90 26.81 -30.63
CA ALA A 9 8.00 25.36 -30.45
C ALA A 9 8.77 24.97 -29.19
N LEU A 10 9.86 25.68 -28.87
CA LEU A 10 10.64 25.44 -27.65
C LEU A 10 9.86 25.82 -26.37
N LEU A 11 9.13 26.93 -26.40
CA LEU A 11 8.28 27.36 -25.27
C LEU A 11 7.06 26.45 -25.07
N LEU A 12 6.49 25.89 -26.14
CA LEU A 12 5.45 24.85 -26.02
C LEU A 12 6.02 23.52 -25.52
N GLN A 13 7.24 23.15 -25.90
CA GLN A 13 7.88 21.93 -25.38
C GLN A 13 8.28 22.06 -23.90
N THR A 14 8.71 23.24 -23.43
CA THR A 14 8.99 23.43 -22.00
C THR A 14 7.74 23.50 -21.14
N TYR A 15 6.58 23.89 -21.71
CA TYR A 15 5.30 23.82 -20.99
C TYR A 15 4.73 22.40 -20.84
N CYS A 16 5.11 21.45 -21.69
CA CYS A 16 4.39 20.18 -21.81
C CYS A 16 4.98 18.96 -21.07
N ALA A 17 6.00 19.09 -20.21
CA ALA A 17 6.53 17.91 -19.51
C ALA A 17 6.91 18.13 -18.04
N THR A 18 6.31 19.11 -17.35
CA THR A 18 6.18 18.94 -15.90
C THR A 18 5.23 17.78 -15.69
N ALA A 19 5.77 16.59 -15.44
CA ALA A 19 4.97 15.43 -15.04
C ALA A 19 4.17 15.84 -13.80
N GLN A 20 2.91 16.23 -14.02
CA GLN A 20 2.08 16.76 -12.97
C GLN A 20 1.84 15.62 -11.99
N ILE A 21 2.39 15.76 -10.78
CA ILE A 21 2.21 14.78 -9.71
C ILE A 21 0.72 14.54 -9.55
N SER A 22 0.30 13.28 -9.64
CA SER A 22 -1.10 12.93 -9.45
C SER A 22 -1.56 13.44 -8.10
N PRO A 23 -2.67 14.20 -8.00
CA PRO A 23 -3.14 14.75 -6.73
C PRO A 23 -3.34 13.68 -5.64
N LYS A 24 -3.59 12.43 -6.04
CA LYS A 24 -3.70 11.25 -5.15
C LYS A 24 -2.41 10.92 -4.39
N TYR A 25 -1.24 11.29 -4.93
CA TYR A 25 0.08 10.99 -4.39
C TYR A 25 0.84 12.24 -3.91
N ASP A 26 0.23 13.43 -4.06
CA ASP A 26 0.86 14.68 -3.65
C ASP A 26 0.97 14.79 -2.12
N VAL A 27 2.19 14.60 -1.60
CA VAL A 27 2.52 14.67 -0.17
C VAL A 27 2.13 16.01 0.46
N ARG A 28 2.04 17.10 -0.32
CA ARG A 28 1.61 18.42 0.19
C ARG A 28 0.14 18.41 0.61
N ARG A 29 -0.67 17.51 0.02
CA ARG A 29 -2.07 17.29 0.36
C ARG A 29 -2.23 16.27 1.51
N LEU A 30 -1.14 15.66 1.98
CA LEU A 30 -1.20 14.64 3.01
C LEU A 30 -1.53 15.27 4.38
N PRO A 31 -2.61 14.81 5.04
CA PRO A 31 -2.94 15.21 6.40
C PRO A 31 -1.79 14.98 7.39
N LEU A 32 -1.68 15.85 8.40
CA LEU A 32 -0.59 15.81 9.38
C LEU A 32 -0.46 14.46 10.11
N ASP A 33 -1.57 13.80 10.35
CA ASP A 33 -1.66 12.48 10.98
C ASP A 33 -1.16 11.33 10.13
N LEU A 34 -1.18 11.47 8.80
CA LEU A 34 -0.69 10.44 7.89
C LEU A 34 0.78 10.63 7.49
N ARG A 35 1.41 11.74 7.87
CA ARG A 35 2.84 11.99 7.60
C ARG A 35 3.78 10.85 7.99
N PRO A 36 3.60 10.14 9.11
CA PRO A 36 4.48 9.02 9.48
C PRO A 36 4.55 7.91 8.45
N VAL A 37 3.52 7.75 7.60
CA VAL A 37 3.45 6.72 6.54
C VAL A 37 3.43 7.34 5.14
N GLY A 38 3.64 8.66 5.02
CA GLY A 38 3.53 9.38 3.75
C GLY A 38 4.53 8.95 2.67
N HIS A 39 5.66 8.36 3.07
CA HIS A 39 6.66 7.84 2.15
C HIS A 39 6.15 6.61 1.34
N PHE A 40 5.08 5.94 1.79
CA PHE A 40 4.42 4.90 1.03
C PHE A 40 3.55 5.42 -0.11
N LEU A 41 3.21 6.71 -0.14
CA LEU A 41 2.40 7.28 -1.23
C LEU A 41 3.00 6.95 -2.60
N GLY A 42 2.12 6.49 -3.48
CA GLY A 42 2.45 6.09 -4.84
C GLY A 42 1.97 4.68 -5.18
N ARG A 43 2.24 4.30 -6.41
CA ARG A 43 2.04 2.96 -6.93
C ARG A 43 3.36 2.25 -7.05
N TRP A 44 3.39 1.01 -6.57
CA TRP A 44 4.59 0.19 -6.41
C TRP A 44 4.40 -1.14 -7.13
N LYS A 45 5.41 -1.57 -7.89
CA LYS A 45 5.38 -2.84 -8.63
C LYS A 45 6.43 -3.80 -8.08
N ALA A 46 5.98 -4.98 -7.68
CA ALA A 46 6.85 -6.06 -7.22
C ALA A 46 7.82 -6.46 -8.32
N TYR A 47 9.10 -6.59 -7.96
CA TYR A 47 10.15 -7.06 -8.88
C TYR A 47 10.97 -8.21 -8.31
N LYS A 48 10.88 -8.47 -7.00
CA LYS A 48 11.59 -9.56 -6.35
C LYS A 48 10.77 -10.13 -5.20
N VAL A 49 10.75 -11.45 -5.08
CA VAL A 49 10.20 -12.18 -3.93
C VAL A 49 11.30 -13.08 -3.39
N ILE A 50 11.45 -13.11 -2.06
CA ILE A 50 12.45 -13.90 -1.34
C ILE A 50 11.71 -14.69 -0.28
N GLY A 51 11.99 -15.99 -0.11
CA GLY A 51 11.27 -16.84 0.83
C GLY A 51 10.18 -17.68 0.17
N GLN A 52 9.22 -18.17 0.95
CA GLN A 52 8.25 -19.18 0.52
C GLN A 52 6.83 -18.89 1.04
N GLY A 53 5.84 -19.51 0.38
CA GLY A 53 4.44 -19.47 0.82
C GLY A 53 3.62 -18.28 0.32
N GLU A 54 4.09 -17.52 -0.67
CA GLU A 54 3.27 -16.46 -1.29
C GLU A 54 1.96 -16.99 -1.88
N HIS A 55 1.92 -18.22 -2.38
CA HIS A 55 0.66 -18.83 -2.86
C HIS A 55 -0.34 -19.11 -1.73
N VAL A 56 0.19 -19.38 -0.52
CA VAL A 56 -0.57 -19.66 0.70
C VAL A 56 -1.17 -18.38 1.25
N PHE A 57 -0.40 -17.30 1.31
CA PHE A 57 -0.87 -15.96 1.65
C PHE A 57 -0.36 -14.98 0.59
N PRO A 58 -1.13 -14.72 -0.48
CA PRO A 58 -0.70 -13.79 -1.52
C PRO A 58 -0.93 -12.35 -1.08
N THR A 59 0.03 -11.51 -1.46
CA THR A 59 -0.10 -10.05 -1.41
C THR A 59 -0.11 -9.52 -2.83
N GLY A 60 -0.74 -8.37 -3.06
CA GLY A 60 -0.76 -7.74 -4.39
C GLY A 60 0.64 -7.54 -4.99
N ARG A 61 0.84 -7.89 -6.27
CA ARG A 61 2.07 -7.59 -7.03
C ARG A 61 2.18 -6.11 -7.42
N ILE A 62 1.06 -5.40 -7.45
CA ILE A 62 0.99 -3.95 -7.50
C ILE A 62 0.36 -3.47 -6.20
N LEU A 63 1.07 -2.62 -5.46
CA LEU A 63 0.53 -1.92 -4.31
C LEU A 63 0.27 -0.46 -4.67
N ASP A 64 -0.82 0.10 -4.18
CA ASP A 64 -1.18 1.50 -4.40
C ASP A 64 -1.56 2.11 -3.05
N PHE A 65 -0.86 3.17 -2.65
CA PHE A 65 -1.18 3.95 -1.46
C PHE A 65 -1.52 5.37 -1.91
N GLY A 66 -2.76 5.79 -1.70
CA GLY A 66 -3.26 7.09 -2.12
C GLY A 66 -4.00 7.84 -1.01
N ILE A 67 -4.01 9.16 -1.12
CA ILE A 67 -4.76 10.06 -0.21
C ILE A 67 -6.25 10.04 -0.56
N ASP A 68 -6.57 10.01 -1.86
CA ASP A 68 -7.94 10.17 -2.36
C ASP A 68 -8.60 8.83 -2.74
N PRO A 69 -9.93 8.68 -2.54
CA PRO A 69 -10.79 9.64 -1.84
C PRO A 69 -10.52 9.65 -0.33
N LEU A 70 -10.33 10.84 0.26
CA LEU A 70 -10.35 10.94 1.72
C LEU A 70 -11.78 10.61 2.21
N PRO A 71 -11.93 9.75 3.22
CA PRO A 71 -13.24 9.46 3.77
C PRO A 71 -13.88 10.76 4.29
N VAL A 72 -15.12 11.04 3.84
CA VAL A 72 -15.89 12.24 4.23
C VAL A 72 -16.17 12.25 5.74
N PHE A 73 -16.23 11.06 6.34
CA PHE A 73 -16.44 10.82 7.76
C PHE A 73 -15.53 9.68 8.23
N GLY A 74 -15.03 9.74 9.46
CA GLY A 74 -14.15 8.73 10.05
C GLY A 74 -12.68 9.16 10.14
N ALA A 75 -11.82 8.21 10.53
CA ALA A 75 -10.39 8.46 10.66
C ALA A 75 -9.75 8.61 9.27
N ARG A 76 -8.86 9.60 9.12
CA ARG A 76 -8.08 9.77 7.88
C ARG A 76 -7.16 8.55 7.71
N SER A 77 -7.05 8.08 6.47
CA SER A 77 -6.26 6.90 6.10
C SER A 77 -5.58 7.09 4.76
N LEU A 78 -4.49 6.36 4.53
CA LEU A 78 -4.07 6.07 3.17
C LEU A 78 -4.96 4.94 2.63
N ASN A 79 -5.59 5.20 1.48
CA ASN A 79 -6.29 4.16 0.75
C ASN A 79 -5.26 3.20 0.15
N TYR A 80 -5.46 1.93 0.43
CA TYR A 80 -4.59 0.85 0.02
C TYR A 80 -5.30 -0.03 -1.00
N THR A 81 -4.58 -0.45 -2.04
CA THR A 81 -4.98 -1.61 -2.84
C THR A 81 -3.78 -2.49 -3.14
N GLY A 82 -3.98 -3.81 -3.05
CA GLY A 82 -3.06 -4.83 -3.55
C GLY A 82 -3.69 -5.54 -4.74
N THR A 83 -3.00 -5.63 -5.88
CA THR A 83 -3.52 -6.30 -7.08
C THR A 83 -2.47 -7.20 -7.71
N THR A 84 -2.87 -8.40 -8.09
CA THR A 84 -2.09 -9.31 -8.94
C THR A 84 -2.95 -9.72 -10.11
N ARG A 85 -2.40 -9.62 -11.33
CA ARG A 85 -3.05 -10.07 -12.56
C ARG A 85 -2.31 -11.28 -13.12
N ASN A 86 -3.08 -12.18 -13.72
CA ASN A 86 -2.56 -13.27 -14.54
C ASN A 86 -2.06 -12.71 -15.89
N ALA A 87 -1.36 -13.54 -16.66
CA ALA A 87 -0.83 -13.16 -17.98
C ALA A 87 -1.93 -12.80 -18.99
N ASP A 88 -3.13 -13.38 -18.85
CA ASP A 88 -4.31 -13.07 -19.65
C ASP A 88 -5.02 -11.76 -19.23
N GLY A 89 -4.50 -11.06 -18.21
CA GLY A 89 -5.05 -9.82 -17.68
C GLY A 89 -6.14 -10.01 -16.61
N SER A 90 -6.61 -11.23 -16.38
CA SER A 90 -7.58 -11.55 -15.32
C SER A 90 -6.99 -11.26 -13.93
N VAL A 91 -7.85 -10.97 -12.96
CA VAL A 91 -7.42 -10.64 -11.59
C VAL A 91 -7.20 -11.92 -10.80
N ALA A 92 -5.94 -12.23 -10.48
CA ALA A 92 -5.56 -13.38 -9.67
C ALA A 92 -5.71 -13.11 -8.17
N HIS A 93 -5.48 -11.87 -7.77
CA HIS A 93 -5.65 -11.40 -6.41
C HIS A 93 -6.03 -9.92 -6.41
N PHE A 94 -6.95 -9.57 -5.53
CA PHE A 94 -7.28 -8.18 -5.26
C PHE A 94 -7.64 -8.02 -3.79
N GLU A 95 -7.12 -6.96 -3.19
CA GLU A 95 -7.50 -6.48 -1.89
C GLU A 95 -7.54 -4.96 -1.89
N TYR A 96 -8.44 -4.39 -1.10
CA TYR A 96 -8.51 -2.96 -0.85
C TYR A 96 -8.62 -2.72 0.65
N GLY A 97 -8.18 -1.56 1.10
CA GLY A 97 -8.10 -1.28 2.51
C GLY A 97 -7.74 0.14 2.87
N PHE A 98 -7.53 0.34 4.17
CA PHE A 98 -7.27 1.64 4.76
C PHE A 98 -6.14 1.50 5.78
N LEU A 99 -5.01 2.18 5.54
CA LEU A 99 -3.92 2.32 6.49
C LEU A 99 -4.14 3.60 7.31
N MET A 100 -4.54 3.42 8.56
CA MET A 100 -4.82 4.50 9.50
C MET A 100 -3.62 4.71 10.42
N VAL A 101 -3.41 5.96 10.83
CA VAL A 101 -2.36 6.32 11.80
C VAL A 101 -2.99 7.09 12.96
N LYS A 102 -2.67 6.65 14.17
CA LYS A 102 -2.96 7.36 15.41
C LYS A 102 -1.66 7.98 15.92
N ASN A 103 -1.58 9.29 15.81
CA ASN A 103 -0.43 10.05 16.27
C ASN A 103 -0.19 9.93 17.78
N ARG A 104 1.09 10.07 18.15
CA ARG A 104 1.51 10.17 19.54
C ARG A 104 0.77 11.28 20.28
N THR A 105 0.51 11.02 21.55
CA THR A 105 -0.05 11.97 22.51
C THR A 105 0.91 12.10 23.70
N ARG A 106 0.66 13.06 24.60
CA ARG A 106 1.48 13.20 25.82
C ARG A 106 1.46 11.93 26.69
N THR A 107 0.36 11.18 26.69
CA THR A 107 0.19 9.96 27.50
C THR A 107 0.63 8.69 26.79
N ASN A 108 0.52 8.64 25.46
CA ASN A 108 1.05 7.55 24.65
C ASN A 108 2.04 8.11 23.61
N PRO A 109 3.36 8.00 23.85
CA PRO A 109 4.38 8.55 22.96
C PRO A 109 4.57 7.74 21.67
N GLN A 110 3.96 6.56 21.57
CA GLN A 110 4.04 5.70 20.39
C GLN A 110 3.10 6.22 19.29
N ILE A 111 3.52 6.05 18.04
CA ILE A 111 2.64 6.23 16.88
C ILE A 111 2.07 4.86 16.56
N LEU A 112 0.76 4.72 16.68
CA LEU A 112 0.07 3.47 16.37
C LEU A 112 -0.47 3.53 14.94
N CYS A 113 -0.63 2.38 14.32
CA CYS A 113 -1.30 2.25 13.04
C CYS A 113 -2.19 1.02 13.00
N GLY A 114 -3.12 1.03 12.06
CA GLY A 114 -3.94 -0.12 11.75
C GLY A 114 -4.16 -0.22 10.25
N LEU A 115 -4.08 -1.43 9.73
CA LEU A 115 -4.39 -1.75 8.34
C LEU A 115 -5.61 -2.66 8.31
N ILE A 116 -6.69 -2.18 7.70
CA ILE A 116 -7.87 -2.98 7.46
C ILE A 116 -7.93 -3.30 5.98
N THR A 117 -7.93 -4.57 5.61
CA THR A 117 -8.08 -5.00 4.22
C THR A 117 -9.30 -5.89 4.04
N THR A 118 -9.87 -5.85 2.85
CA THR A 118 -10.89 -6.79 2.37
C THR A 118 -10.41 -7.36 1.05
N THR A 119 -10.41 -8.69 0.95
CA THR A 119 -9.92 -9.39 -0.23
C THR A 119 -11.06 -10.00 -1.05
N ILE A 120 -10.81 -10.15 -2.35
CA ILE A 120 -11.67 -10.90 -3.28
C ILE A 120 -11.88 -12.37 -2.86
N ARG A 121 -11.01 -12.93 -1.99
CA ARG A 121 -11.15 -14.29 -1.43
C ARG A 121 -12.19 -14.41 -0.31
N GLY A 122 -13.01 -13.38 -0.09
CA GLY A 122 -14.14 -13.45 0.84
C GLY A 122 -13.77 -13.34 2.31
N TYR A 123 -12.66 -12.69 2.64
CA TYR A 123 -12.32 -12.37 4.03
C TYR A 123 -11.83 -10.92 4.17
N SER A 124 -11.87 -10.42 5.40
CA SER A 124 -11.28 -9.15 5.79
C SER A 124 -10.28 -9.40 6.92
N LEU A 125 -9.20 -8.61 6.92
CA LEU A 125 -8.19 -8.61 7.96
C LEU A 125 -8.21 -7.26 8.68
N VAL A 126 -8.03 -7.32 9.99
CA VAL A 126 -7.74 -6.15 10.81
C VAL A 126 -6.38 -6.39 11.44
N GLU A 127 -5.39 -5.61 11.02
CA GLU A 127 -4.03 -5.64 11.53
C GLU A 127 -3.78 -4.36 12.34
N PHE A 128 -3.08 -4.45 13.48
CA PHE A 128 -2.70 -3.29 14.29
C PHE A 128 -1.23 -3.37 14.69
N GLY A 129 -0.63 -2.21 14.93
CA GLY A 129 0.70 -2.15 15.49
C GLY A 129 1.25 -0.73 15.51
N MET A 130 2.54 -0.56 15.18
CA MET A 130 3.27 0.68 15.42
C MET A 130 3.99 1.18 14.18
N VAL A 131 4.17 2.51 14.14
CA VAL A 131 5.04 3.19 13.17
C VAL A 131 6.24 3.77 13.91
N GLN A 132 7.44 3.39 13.52
CA GLN A 132 8.68 3.92 14.08
C GLN A 132 9.65 4.27 12.95
N HIS A 133 10.00 5.55 12.82
CA HIS A 133 10.96 6.02 11.78
C HIS A 133 10.60 5.56 10.36
N GLY A 134 9.30 5.47 10.05
CA GLY A 134 8.79 5.00 8.77
C GLY A 134 8.79 3.47 8.58
N PHE A 135 9.21 2.71 9.60
CA PHE A 135 8.95 1.28 9.68
C PHE A 135 7.57 1.04 10.27
N VAL A 136 6.74 0.30 9.55
CA VAL A 136 5.41 -0.14 10.01
C VAL A 136 5.49 -1.62 10.37
N ASP A 137 5.10 -1.94 11.60
CA ASP A 137 4.99 -3.29 12.12
C ASP A 137 3.53 -3.55 12.48
N LEU A 138 2.93 -4.53 11.83
CA LEU A 138 1.52 -4.89 11.96
C LEU A 138 1.40 -6.35 12.36
N GLU A 139 0.47 -6.63 13.26
CA GLU A 139 0.08 -7.98 13.67
C GLU A 139 -1.42 -8.15 13.48
N LEU A 140 -1.83 -9.37 13.14
CA LEU A 140 -3.24 -9.74 13.03
C LEU A 140 -3.94 -9.54 14.37
N ASN A 141 -4.96 -8.69 14.35
CA ASN A 141 -5.85 -8.52 15.49
C ASN A 141 -7.18 -9.27 15.27
N ASN A 142 -7.70 -9.27 14.04
CA ASN A 142 -8.94 -9.99 13.75
C ASN A 142 -9.00 -10.49 12.30
N PHE A 143 -9.57 -11.69 12.13
CA PHE A 143 -9.89 -12.29 10.84
C PHE A 143 -11.42 -12.41 10.75
N ILE A 144 -12.00 -11.86 9.68
CA ILE A 144 -13.46 -11.81 9.52
C ILE A 144 -13.82 -12.50 8.21
N THR A 145 -14.61 -13.55 8.29
CA THR A 145 -15.20 -14.20 7.11
C THR A 145 -16.30 -13.30 6.52
N ARG A 146 -16.28 -13.10 5.21
CA ARG A 146 -17.30 -12.31 4.49
C ARG A 146 -18.32 -13.18 3.77
N SER A 147 -17.98 -14.42 3.47
CA SER A 147 -18.89 -15.39 2.87
C SER A 147 -18.94 -16.68 3.69
N PHE A 148 -20.14 -17.26 3.81
CA PHE A 148 -20.39 -18.45 4.64
C PHE A 148 -19.70 -19.72 4.11
N ASP A 149 -19.34 -19.74 2.84
CA ASP A 149 -18.68 -20.84 2.13
C ASP A 149 -17.14 -20.76 2.18
N GLN A 150 -16.60 -19.72 2.80
CA GLN A 150 -15.19 -19.42 2.82
C GLN A 150 -14.43 -20.40 3.74
N ARG A 151 -13.52 -21.19 3.16
CA ARG A 151 -12.74 -22.23 3.89
C ARG A 151 -11.31 -21.81 4.25
N TYR A 152 -10.89 -20.63 3.78
CA TYR A 152 -9.55 -20.15 4.00
C TYR A 152 -9.48 -19.36 5.32
N ASN A 153 -8.58 -19.69 6.24
CA ASN A 153 -8.46 -18.94 7.49
C ASN A 153 -7.05 -18.42 7.62
N VAL A 154 -6.91 -17.23 8.19
CA VAL A 154 -5.62 -16.68 8.62
C VAL A 154 -5.65 -16.69 10.15
N TYR A 155 -4.77 -17.49 10.75
CA TYR A 155 -4.69 -17.67 12.19
C TYR A 155 -3.72 -16.67 12.82
N GLU A 156 -2.60 -16.45 12.15
CA GLU A 156 -1.57 -15.48 12.52
C GLU A 156 -1.11 -14.77 11.26
N LEU A 157 -0.82 -13.48 11.38
CA LEU A 157 -0.17 -12.70 10.35
C LEU A 157 0.64 -11.60 11.02
N ARG A 158 1.89 -11.46 10.58
CA ARG A 158 2.73 -10.29 10.82
C ARG A 158 3.12 -9.71 9.47
N ARG A 159 2.97 -8.39 9.34
CA ARG A 159 3.32 -7.64 8.14
C ARG A 159 4.22 -6.47 8.52
N ASN A 160 5.38 -6.40 7.88
CA ASN A 160 6.22 -5.22 7.95
C ASN A 160 6.19 -4.47 6.62
N LEU A 161 6.11 -3.14 6.67
CA LEU A 161 6.22 -2.25 5.52
C LEU A 161 7.25 -1.17 5.82
N TYR A 162 8.23 -0.99 4.94
CA TYR A 162 9.25 0.05 5.10
C TYR A 162 9.97 0.31 3.78
N ILE A 163 10.59 1.48 3.67
CA ILE A 163 11.47 1.79 2.54
C ILE A 163 12.87 1.24 2.84
N TYR A 164 13.40 0.46 1.91
CA TYR A 164 14.75 -0.10 1.96
C TYR A 164 15.46 0.19 0.64
N ALA A 165 16.57 0.93 0.71
CA ALA A 165 17.36 1.34 -0.46
C ALA A 165 16.53 2.03 -1.57
N GLY A 166 15.52 2.83 -1.18
CA GLY A 166 14.65 3.56 -2.10
C GLY A 166 13.44 2.77 -2.64
N ASP A 167 13.40 1.47 -2.40
CA ASP A 167 12.29 0.59 -2.77
C ASP A 167 11.39 0.32 -1.56
N LEU A 168 10.12 0.03 -1.79
CA LEU A 168 9.23 -0.49 -0.74
C LEU A 168 9.54 -1.97 -0.53
N LYS A 169 9.76 -2.36 0.71
CA LYS A 169 9.88 -3.75 1.13
C LYS A 169 8.68 -4.12 2.01
N GLN A 170 8.09 -5.28 1.72
CA GLN A 170 7.08 -5.89 2.57
C GLN A 170 7.57 -7.25 3.04
N ASP A 171 7.61 -7.46 4.36
CA ASP A 171 7.87 -8.77 4.96
C ASP A 171 6.54 -9.35 5.46
N ILE A 172 6.34 -10.65 5.23
CA ILE A 172 5.13 -11.39 5.59
C ILE A 172 5.53 -12.66 6.31
N GLU A 173 4.94 -12.86 7.48
CA GLU A 173 4.90 -14.14 8.18
C GLU A 173 3.43 -14.45 8.48
N ALA A 174 2.91 -15.58 8.00
CA ALA A 174 1.51 -15.93 8.20
C ALA A 174 1.30 -17.42 8.41
N ARG A 175 0.35 -17.76 9.28
CA ARG A 175 -0.16 -19.12 9.49
C ARG A 175 -1.61 -19.17 9.03
N THR A 176 -1.91 -20.05 8.09
CA THR A 176 -3.22 -20.11 7.44
C THR A 176 -3.74 -21.56 7.40
N SER A 177 -5.01 -21.74 7.04
CA SER A 177 -5.55 -23.09 6.80
C SER A 177 -4.94 -23.81 5.59
N ALA A 178 -4.26 -23.08 4.70
CA ALA A 178 -3.56 -23.64 3.53
C ALA A 178 -2.06 -23.90 3.79
N GLY A 179 -1.54 -23.56 4.97
CA GLY A 179 -0.13 -23.72 5.33
C GLY A 179 0.49 -22.43 5.89
N ASN A 180 1.82 -22.35 5.85
CA ASN A 180 2.59 -21.22 6.37
C ASN A 180 3.22 -20.41 5.23
N ALA A 181 3.35 -19.11 5.45
CA ALA A 181 4.06 -18.19 4.57
C ALA A 181 5.12 -17.44 5.36
N ALA A 182 6.31 -17.31 4.79
CA ALA A 182 7.43 -16.53 5.32
C ALA A 182 8.24 -16.02 4.14
N TYR A 183 7.94 -14.78 3.72
CA TYR A 183 8.56 -14.21 2.52
C TYR A 183 8.61 -12.68 2.56
N SER A 184 9.53 -12.13 1.77
CA SER A 184 9.70 -10.70 1.53
C SER A 184 9.38 -10.38 0.07
N VAL A 185 8.75 -9.25 -0.18
CA VAL A 185 8.54 -8.69 -1.52
C VAL A 185 9.19 -7.32 -1.62
N MET A 186 9.99 -7.12 -2.67
CA MET A 186 10.54 -5.82 -3.02
C MET A 186 9.72 -5.19 -4.14
N TYR A 187 9.36 -3.92 -3.98
CA TYR A 187 8.57 -3.16 -4.94
C TYR A 187 9.28 -1.87 -5.35
N ARG A 188 9.27 -1.60 -6.65
CA ARG A 188 9.77 -0.35 -7.23
C ARG A 188 8.62 0.62 -7.44
N LYS A 189 8.83 1.89 -7.09
CA LYS A 189 7.84 2.95 -7.38
C LYS A 189 7.70 3.13 -8.89
N ILE A 190 6.47 3.06 -9.39
CA ILE A 190 6.14 3.26 -10.82
C ILE A 190 5.31 4.52 -11.04
N GLN A 191 4.70 5.06 -9.99
CA GLN A 191 3.97 6.33 -10.02
C GLN A 191 3.98 6.94 -8.61
N GLY A 192 4.09 8.25 -8.49
CA GLY A 192 4.07 8.97 -7.22
C GLY A 192 4.39 10.43 -7.40
#